data_AF-A5G983-F1
#
_entry.id   AF-A5G983-F1
#
_cell.length_a   1.000
_cell.length_b   1.000
_cell.length_c   1.000
_cell.angle_alpha   90.00
_cell.angle_beta   90.00
_cell.angle_gamma   90.00
#
_symmetry.space_group_name_H-M   'P 1'
#
loop_
_entity.id
_entity.type
_entity.pdbx_description
1 polymer ?
#
loop_
_entity_poly.entity_id
_entity_poly.type
_entity_poly.pdbx_seq_one_letter_code
_entity_poly.pdbx_strand_id
1 'polypeptide(L)'
;MKKFIFLISLTIIMLLWLSDMDFSSVRRGAQAASQTASKTAERGAVRAVSPSRPESDEAAALETKRQQLMEKEAALKVKEEELNKMSASLESRINGLNAARKAMDASVQAKKKEESERFKKMLKIYKSLRPEEAGKLLDKLDESLVIEMLDRMDQKTVVKLIPYLNQPRVLTWTRENIVAR
;
A
#
# COMPACT_ATOMS: atom_id res chain seq x y z
N MET A 1 -22.23 9.92 8.80
CA MET A 1 -20.87 9.82 8.22
C MET A 1 -19.97 11.03 8.47
N LYS A 2 -20.48 12.28 8.55
CA LYS A 2 -19.66 13.47 8.89
C LYS A 2 -19.04 13.48 10.31
N LYS A 3 -19.70 12.89 11.31
CA LYS A 3 -19.22 12.87 12.71
C LYS A 3 -17.99 11.98 12.94
N PHE A 4 -17.81 10.92 12.14
CA PHE A 4 -16.66 10.02 12.23
C PHE A 4 -15.39 10.63 11.62
N ILE A 5 -15.53 11.50 10.62
CA ILE A 5 -14.40 12.19 9.97
C ILE A 5 -13.83 13.27 10.92
N PHE A 6 -14.68 13.93 11.71
CA PHE A 6 -14.22 14.89 12.74
C PHE A 6 -13.50 14.22 13.92
N LEU A 7 -13.91 13.01 14.31
CA LEU A 7 -13.26 12.26 15.39
C LEU A 7 -11.84 11.80 15.02
N ILE A 8 -11.61 11.41 13.77
CA ILE A 8 -10.29 10.97 13.29
C ILE A 8 -9.33 12.17 13.09
N SER A 9 -9.85 13.31 12.64
CA SER A 9 -9.08 14.57 12.55
C SER A 9 -8.63 15.07 13.93
N LEU A 10 -9.51 14.98 14.94
CA LEU A 10 -9.19 15.39 16.31
C LEU A 10 -8.11 14.50 16.95
N THR A 11 -8.09 13.19 16.65
CA THR A 11 -7.04 12.28 17.15
C THR A 11 -5.67 12.55 16.53
N ILE A 12 -5.61 12.99 15.27
CA ILE A 12 -4.35 13.29 14.58
C ILE A 12 -3.78 14.62 15.07
N ILE A 13 -4.63 15.60 15.34
CA ILE A 13 -4.22 16.88 15.96
C ILE A 13 -3.79 16.66 17.41
N MET A 14 -4.48 15.80 18.17
CA MET A 14 -4.10 15.45 19.55
C MET A 14 -2.76 14.70 19.62
N LEU A 15 -2.44 13.86 18.62
CA LEU A 15 -1.12 13.22 18.51
C LEU A 15 0.00 14.20 18.12
N LEU A 16 -0.33 15.26 17.38
CA LEU A 16 0.62 16.32 17.01
C LEU A 16 0.93 17.30 18.15
N TRP A 17 0.06 17.41 19.16
CA TRP A 17 0.34 18.17 20.39
C TRP A 17 1.01 17.36 21.50
N LEU A 18 1.12 16.04 21.35
CA LEU A 18 1.81 15.18 22.32
C LEU A 18 3.32 15.02 22.05
N SER A 19 3.81 15.55 20.93
CA SER A 19 5.22 15.44 20.51
C SER A 19 6.07 16.66 20.87
N ASP A 20 5.47 17.73 21.43
CA ASP A 20 6.17 18.95 21.85
C ASP A 20 6.33 19.07 23.37
N MET A 21 5.96 18.02 24.12
CA MET A 21 6.03 18.03 25.58
C MET A 21 7.32 17.36 26.08
N ASP A 22 8.28 18.24 26.38
CA ASP A 22 9.30 18.11 27.42
C ASP A 22 10.58 17.29 27.13
N PHE A 23 11.45 17.85 26.29
CA PHE A 23 12.88 17.49 26.26
C PHE A 23 13.76 18.73 26.47
N SER A 24 13.43 19.56 27.47
CA SER A 24 14.25 20.74 27.84
C SER A 24 14.86 20.66 29.24
N SER A 25 14.53 19.63 30.02
CA SER A 25 14.99 19.44 31.40
C SER A 25 16.35 18.71 31.51
N VAL A 26 16.79 17.97 30.49
CA VAL A 26 18.06 17.21 30.52
C VAL A 26 19.30 18.09 30.30
N ARG A 27 19.16 19.28 29.68
CA ARG A 27 20.31 20.16 29.40
C ARG A 27 20.70 21.08 30.56
N ARG A 28 19.86 21.20 31.60
CA ARG A 28 20.11 22.08 32.77
C ARG A 28 20.94 21.43 33.88
N GLY A 29 21.04 20.09 33.92
CA GLY A 29 21.86 19.37 34.89
C GLY A 29 23.38 19.40 34.61
N ALA A 30 23.78 19.64 33.35
CA ALA A 30 25.19 19.58 32.95
C ALA A 30 25.97 20.89 33.18
N GLN A 31 25.28 22.03 33.37
CA GLN A 31 25.93 23.33 33.57
C GLN A 31 26.05 23.75 35.05
N ALA A 32 25.31 23.12 35.96
CA ALA A 32 25.44 23.40 37.40
C ALA A 32 26.62 22.65 38.06
N ALA A 33 27.07 21.53 37.50
CA ALA A 33 28.20 20.75 38.05
C ALA A 33 29.58 21.29 37.61
N SER A 34 29.65 22.16 36.61
CA SER A 34 30.90 22.66 36.03
C SER A 34 31.40 23.98 36.64
N GLN A 35 30.64 24.60 37.56
CA GLN A 35 31.04 25.86 38.23
C GLN A 35 31.42 25.73 39.71
N THR A 36 31.26 24.55 40.35
CA THR A 36 31.67 24.35 41.76
C THR A 36 33.01 23.61 41.89
N ALA A 37 33.55 23.03 40.81
CA ALA A 37 34.80 22.25 40.86
C ALA A 37 36.09 23.07 40.66
N SER A 38 36.00 24.35 40.26
CA SER A 38 37.17 25.17 39.90
C SER A 38 37.65 26.14 40.99
N LYS A 39 37.14 26.07 42.23
CA LYS A 39 37.58 26.95 43.34
C LYS A 39 38.20 26.27 44.56
N THR A 40 38.57 24.99 44.48
CA THR A 40 39.31 24.32 45.56
C THR A 40 40.35 23.35 45.00
N ALA A 41 41.38 23.87 44.33
CA ALA A 41 42.55 23.07 43.97
C ALA A 41 43.80 23.96 43.79
N GLU A 42 43.98 24.93 44.67
CA GLU A 42 45.23 25.69 44.77
C GLU A 42 45.70 25.73 46.23
N ARG A 43 45.93 24.54 46.80
CA ARG A 43 46.86 24.38 47.93
C ARG A 43 47.16 22.92 48.18
N GLY A 44 48.42 22.52 47.96
CA GLY A 44 48.93 21.32 48.61
C GLY A 44 49.90 20.49 47.78
N ALA A 45 51.18 20.71 48.08
CA ALA A 45 52.20 19.68 48.27
C ALA A 45 52.76 18.94 47.04
N VAL A 46 53.97 19.38 46.69
CA VAL A 46 55.07 18.57 46.18
C VAL A 46 55.15 17.21 46.88
N ARG A 47 55.08 16.10 46.12
CA ARG A 47 55.83 14.88 46.44
C ARG A 47 56.13 14.07 45.18
N ALA A 48 57.41 13.93 44.92
CA ALA A 48 58.00 13.12 43.86
C ALA A 48 57.66 11.63 44.01
N VAL A 49 57.37 10.95 42.89
CA VAL A 49 57.65 9.52 42.66
C VAL A 49 57.85 9.25 41.15
N SER A 50 59.03 8.72 40.83
CA SER A 50 59.51 7.90 39.69
C SER A 50 59.00 8.07 38.24
N PRO A 51 59.90 8.18 37.25
CA PRO A 51 59.60 7.91 35.84
C PRO A 51 59.78 6.41 35.56
N SER A 52 58.70 5.66 35.41
CA SER A 52 58.76 4.28 34.91
C SER A 52 57.47 3.88 34.18
N ARG A 53 57.53 3.88 32.84
CA ARG A 53 56.67 3.21 31.83
C ARG A 53 55.32 3.84 31.42
N PRO A 54 55.32 4.81 30.48
CA PRO A 54 54.14 5.21 29.71
C PRO A 54 53.63 4.13 28.70
N GLU A 55 54.47 3.17 28.30
CA GLU A 55 54.13 2.19 27.26
C GLU A 55 53.10 1.14 27.69
N SER A 56 52.96 0.87 29.00
CA SER A 56 52.03 -0.15 29.50
C SER A 56 50.57 0.31 29.53
N ASP A 57 50.34 1.61 29.76
CA ASP A 57 48.99 2.18 29.85
C ASP A 57 48.39 2.41 28.44
N GLU A 58 49.21 2.80 27.46
CA GLU A 58 48.79 2.89 26.06
C GLU A 58 48.40 1.52 25.48
N ALA A 59 49.17 0.47 25.80
CA ALA A 59 48.87 -0.89 25.38
C ALA A 59 47.53 -1.40 25.94
N ALA A 60 47.24 -1.12 27.22
CA ALA A 60 45.96 -1.47 27.84
C ALA A 60 44.77 -0.70 27.25
N ALA A 61 44.95 0.58 26.93
CA ALA A 61 43.92 1.40 26.28
C ALA A 61 43.61 0.93 24.84
N LEU A 62 44.64 0.50 24.11
CA LEU A 62 44.48 -0.08 22.77
C LEU A 62 43.74 -1.42 22.79
N GLU A 63 44.07 -2.29 23.74
CA GLU A 63 43.38 -3.58 23.92
C GLU A 63 41.90 -3.38 24.26
N THR A 64 41.59 -2.43 25.14
CA THR A 64 40.20 -2.08 25.49
C THR A 64 39.43 -1.58 24.27
N LYS A 65 40.04 -0.73 23.44
CA LYS A 65 39.43 -0.28 22.17
C LYS A 65 39.22 -1.43 21.20
N ARG A 66 40.17 -2.36 21.10
CA ARG A 66 40.07 -3.53 20.23
C ARG A 66 38.88 -4.40 20.63
N GLN A 67 38.70 -4.65 21.92
CA GLN A 67 37.56 -5.40 22.44
C GLN A 67 36.23 -4.70 22.15
N GLN A 68 36.15 -3.38 22.38
CA GLN A 68 34.95 -2.60 22.05
C GLN A 68 34.61 -2.60 20.55
N LEU A 69 35.62 -2.61 19.67
CA LEU A 69 35.41 -2.74 18.23
C LEU A 69 34.90 -4.13 17.87
N MET A 70 35.48 -5.19 18.43
CA MET A 70 35.02 -6.56 18.20
C MET A 70 33.56 -6.77 18.67
N GLU A 71 33.18 -6.22 19.82
CA GLU A 71 31.79 -6.28 20.31
C GLU A 71 30.83 -5.53 19.37
N LYS A 72 31.23 -4.36 18.87
CA LYS A 72 30.44 -3.59 17.90
C LYS A 72 30.29 -4.31 16.57
N GLU A 73 31.37 -4.90 16.06
CA GLU A 73 31.35 -5.70 14.83
C GLU A 73 30.43 -6.91 14.97
N ALA A 74 30.50 -7.63 16.10
CA ALA A 74 29.60 -8.74 16.38
C ALA A 74 28.13 -8.28 16.45
N ALA A 75 27.85 -7.18 17.14
CA ALA A 75 26.50 -6.62 17.24
C ALA A 75 25.95 -6.13 15.89
N LEU A 76 26.81 -5.54 15.04
CA LEU A 76 26.42 -5.13 13.68
C LEU A 76 26.12 -6.35 12.80
N LYS A 77 26.95 -7.39 12.87
CA LYS A 77 26.74 -8.61 12.10
C LYS A 77 25.41 -9.30 12.43
N VAL A 78 25.03 -9.35 13.70
CA VAL A 78 23.71 -9.87 14.12
C VAL A 78 22.57 -9.05 13.54
N LYS A 79 22.67 -7.72 13.56
CA LYS A 79 21.66 -6.82 12.97
C LYS A 79 21.56 -6.97 11.46
N GLU A 80 22.69 -7.11 10.76
CA GLU A 80 22.71 -7.36 9.32
C GLU A 80 22.03 -8.68 8.96
N GLU A 81 22.31 -9.75 9.71
CA GLU A 81 21.63 -11.04 9.52
C GLU A 81 20.12 -10.95 9.76
N GLU A 82 19.70 -10.22 10.79
CA GLU A 82 18.28 -9.99 11.08
C GLU A 82 17.60 -9.19 9.97
N LEU A 83 18.21 -8.08 9.53
CA LEU A 83 17.70 -7.27 8.41
C LEU A 83 17.63 -8.07 7.12
N ASN A 84 18.63 -8.91 6.83
CA ASN A 84 18.62 -9.78 5.66
C ASN A 84 17.48 -10.81 5.72
N LYS A 85 17.22 -11.41 6.88
CA LYS A 85 16.07 -12.31 7.09
C LYS A 85 14.73 -11.58 6.89
N MET A 86 14.60 -10.38 7.44
CA MET A 86 13.40 -9.56 7.26
C MET A 86 13.20 -9.17 5.80
N SER A 87 14.26 -8.74 5.12
CA SER A 87 14.26 -8.40 3.69
C SER A 87 13.84 -9.58 2.83
N ALA A 88 14.43 -10.76 3.05
CA ALA A 88 14.04 -11.98 2.34
C ALA A 88 12.58 -12.38 2.58
N SER A 89 12.08 -12.23 3.82
CA SER A 89 10.67 -12.46 4.15
C SER A 89 9.75 -11.46 3.43
N LEU A 90 10.11 -10.18 3.39
CA LEU A 90 9.34 -9.16 2.67
C LEU A 90 9.30 -9.44 1.17
N GLU A 91 10.44 -9.78 0.58
CA GLU A 91 10.55 -10.13 -0.84
C GLU A 91 9.68 -11.36 -1.18
N SER A 92 9.73 -12.40 -0.33
CA SER A 92 8.85 -13.57 -0.46
C SER A 92 7.37 -13.19 -0.40
N ARG A 93 6.97 -12.33 0.54
CA ARG A 93 5.58 -11.85 0.66
C ARG A 93 5.15 -11.02 -0.55
N ILE A 94 6.00 -10.13 -1.05
CA ILE A 94 5.73 -9.33 -2.25
C ILE A 94 5.54 -10.23 -3.46
N ASN A 95 6.41 -11.23 -3.63
CA ASN A 95 6.30 -12.20 -4.73
C ASN A 95 5.03 -13.05 -4.61
N GLY A 96 4.65 -13.49 -3.41
CA GLY A 96 3.39 -14.17 -3.15
C GLY A 96 2.17 -13.31 -3.49
N LEU A 97 2.16 -12.04 -3.08
CA LEU A 97 1.08 -11.09 -3.39
C LEU A 97 0.98 -10.82 -4.89
N ASN A 98 2.11 -10.65 -5.57
CA ASN A 98 2.14 -10.45 -7.03
C ASN A 98 1.64 -11.68 -7.78
N ALA A 99 2.00 -12.89 -7.34
CA ALA A 99 1.50 -14.13 -7.91
C ALA A 99 -0.01 -14.27 -7.72
N ALA A 100 -0.51 -14.01 -6.50
CA ALA A 100 -1.94 -14.04 -6.20
C ALA A 100 -2.72 -13.01 -7.03
N ARG A 101 -2.21 -11.78 -7.15
CA ARG A 101 -2.81 -10.73 -8.01
C ARG A 101 -2.90 -11.18 -9.46
N LYS A 102 -1.80 -11.70 -10.02
CA LYS A 102 -1.79 -12.22 -11.40
C LYS A 102 -2.78 -13.36 -11.61
N ALA A 103 -2.90 -14.27 -10.63
CA ALA A 103 -3.86 -15.37 -10.70
C ALA A 103 -5.31 -14.85 -10.66
N MET A 104 -5.61 -13.87 -9.82
CA MET A 104 -6.93 -13.23 -9.79
C MET A 104 -7.24 -12.51 -11.10
N ASP A 105 -6.31 -11.72 -11.62
CA ASP A 105 -6.47 -11.01 -12.89
C ASP A 105 -6.71 -12.00 -14.05
N ALA A 106 -5.94 -13.10 -14.10
CA ALA A 106 -6.13 -14.16 -15.08
C ALA A 106 -7.51 -14.82 -14.96
N SER A 107 -7.96 -15.12 -13.73
CA SER A 107 -9.30 -15.70 -13.49
C SER A 107 -10.42 -14.74 -13.91
N VAL A 108 -10.31 -13.45 -13.59
CA VAL A 108 -11.29 -12.44 -14.01
C VAL A 108 -11.33 -12.32 -15.54
N GLN A 109 -10.17 -12.30 -16.19
CA GLN A 109 -10.11 -12.28 -17.66
C GLN A 109 -10.68 -13.54 -18.29
N ALA A 110 -10.42 -14.73 -17.72
CA ALA A 110 -10.97 -15.99 -18.19
C ALA A 110 -12.51 -15.99 -18.10
N LYS A 111 -13.06 -15.56 -16.96
CA LYS A 111 -14.52 -15.41 -16.79
C LYS A 111 -15.12 -14.43 -17.78
N LYS A 112 -14.53 -13.24 -17.93
CA LYS A 112 -14.98 -12.25 -18.92
C LYS A 112 -14.96 -12.81 -20.34
N LYS A 113 -13.93 -13.56 -20.73
CA LYS A 113 -13.86 -14.21 -22.03
C LYS A 113 -14.97 -15.24 -22.19
N GLU A 114 -15.16 -16.11 -21.21
CA GLU A 114 -16.22 -17.11 -21.24
C GLU A 114 -17.62 -16.48 -21.33
N GLU A 115 -17.91 -15.48 -20.51
CA GLU A 115 -19.15 -14.71 -20.56
C GLU A 115 -19.33 -14.05 -21.94
N SER A 116 -18.26 -13.46 -22.50
CA SER A 116 -18.31 -12.86 -23.83
C SER A 116 -18.61 -13.88 -24.93
N GLU A 117 -18.05 -15.09 -24.85
CA GLU A 117 -18.29 -16.16 -25.83
C GLU A 117 -19.69 -16.74 -25.69
N ARG A 118 -20.17 -16.94 -24.46
CA ARG A 118 -21.57 -17.31 -24.19
C ARG A 118 -22.53 -16.27 -24.76
N PHE A 119 -22.24 -14.99 -24.52
CA PHE A 119 -23.04 -13.87 -25.03
C PHE A 119 -23.06 -13.84 -26.56
N LYS A 120 -21.90 -13.96 -27.22
CA LYS A 120 -21.81 -14.03 -28.70
C LYS A 120 -22.60 -15.20 -29.27
N LYS A 121 -22.56 -16.37 -28.64
CA LYS A 121 -23.34 -17.55 -29.07
C LYS A 121 -24.84 -17.25 -29.00
N MET A 122 -25.31 -16.64 -27.90
CA MET A 122 -26.72 -16.26 -27.76
C MET A 122 -27.10 -15.23 -28.83
N LEU A 123 -26.31 -14.17 -29.02
CA LEU A 123 -26.55 -13.20 -30.09
C LEU A 123 -26.69 -13.87 -31.46
N LYS A 124 -25.83 -14.85 -31.79
CA LYS A 124 -25.90 -15.58 -33.06
C LYS A 124 -27.24 -16.33 -33.23
N ILE A 125 -27.76 -16.93 -32.16
CA ILE A 125 -29.07 -17.59 -32.17
C ILE A 125 -30.15 -16.56 -32.48
N TYR A 126 -30.21 -15.46 -31.75
CA TYR A 126 -31.20 -14.41 -31.97
C TYR A 126 -31.10 -13.75 -33.36
N LYS A 127 -29.88 -13.62 -33.92
CA LYS A 127 -29.66 -13.16 -35.30
C LYS A 127 -30.15 -14.13 -36.36
N SER A 128 -30.14 -15.43 -36.07
CA SER A 128 -30.61 -16.46 -37.01
C SER A 128 -32.13 -16.64 -37.01
N LEU A 129 -32.81 -16.14 -35.98
CA LEU A 129 -34.27 -16.14 -35.89
C LEU A 129 -34.89 -15.11 -36.85
N ARG A 130 -36.17 -15.31 -37.17
CA ARG A 130 -36.94 -14.31 -37.91
C ARG A 130 -37.08 -13.04 -37.06
N PRO A 131 -36.97 -11.82 -37.64
CA PRO A 131 -37.01 -10.57 -36.86
C PRO A 131 -38.25 -10.43 -35.99
N GLU A 132 -39.42 -10.90 -36.46
CA GLU A 132 -40.66 -10.88 -35.70
C GLU A 132 -40.62 -11.79 -34.45
N GLU A 133 -40.07 -13.00 -34.58
CA GLU A 133 -39.95 -13.95 -33.47
C GLU A 133 -38.89 -13.49 -32.47
N ALA A 134 -37.77 -12.99 -32.97
CA ALA A 134 -36.69 -12.43 -32.16
C ALA A 134 -37.19 -11.23 -31.34
N GLY A 135 -37.93 -10.29 -31.96
CA GLY A 135 -38.54 -9.16 -31.26
C GLY A 135 -39.47 -9.59 -30.12
N LYS A 136 -40.41 -10.52 -30.41
CA LYS A 136 -41.34 -11.07 -29.40
C LYS A 136 -40.62 -11.78 -28.24
N LEU A 137 -39.50 -12.45 -28.50
CA LEU A 137 -38.70 -13.11 -27.46
C LEU A 137 -37.90 -12.10 -26.63
N LEU A 138 -37.30 -11.10 -27.28
CA LEU A 138 -36.56 -10.03 -26.61
C LEU A 138 -37.48 -9.22 -25.69
N ASP A 139 -38.73 -8.97 -26.09
CA ASP A 139 -39.69 -8.24 -25.26
C ASP A 139 -40.04 -8.94 -23.94
N LYS A 140 -39.84 -10.25 -23.85
CA LYS A 140 -40.04 -11.05 -22.61
C LYS A 140 -38.81 -11.06 -21.71
N LEU A 141 -37.67 -10.56 -22.18
CA LEU A 141 -36.44 -10.45 -21.42
C LEU A 141 -36.36 -9.12 -20.67
N ASP A 142 -35.48 -9.10 -19.68
CA ASP A 142 -35.20 -7.92 -18.88
C ASP A 142 -34.73 -6.73 -19.75
N GLU A 143 -35.09 -5.51 -19.35
CA GLU A 143 -34.77 -4.29 -20.10
C GLU A 143 -33.27 -4.11 -20.27
N SER A 144 -32.51 -4.26 -19.19
CA SER A 144 -31.06 -4.06 -19.20
C SER A 144 -30.34 -5.05 -20.12
N LEU A 145 -30.73 -6.32 -20.09
CA LEU A 145 -30.13 -7.36 -20.92
C LEU A 145 -30.40 -7.15 -22.40
N VAL A 146 -31.62 -6.73 -22.76
CA VAL A 146 -31.96 -6.48 -24.17
C VAL A 146 -31.22 -5.26 -24.70
N ILE A 147 -31.09 -4.19 -23.91
CA ILE A 147 -30.31 -3.01 -24.33
C ILE A 147 -28.86 -3.42 -24.59
N GLU A 148 -28.25 -4.21 -23.69
CA GLU A 148 -26.89 -4.73 -23.87
C GLU A 148 -26.77 -5.63 -25.13
N MET A 149 -27.78 -6.47 -25.39
CA MET A 149 -27.80 -7.30 -26.60
C MET A 149 -27.89 -6.45 -27.86
N LEU A 150 -28.77 -5.44 -27.89
CA LEU A 150 -28.94 -4.54 -29.03
C LEU A 150 -27.67 -3.72 -29.30
N ASP A 151 -26.97 -3.27 -28.26
CA ASP A 151 -25.71 -2.53 -28.40
C ASP A 151 -24.59 -3.38 -29.03
N ARG A 152 -24.49 -4.65 -28.66
CA ARG A 152 -23.49 -5.57 -29.23
C ARG A 152 -23.89 -6.19 -30.57
N MET A 153 -25.10 -5.92 -31.06
CA MET A 153 -25.57 -6.37 -32.37
C MET A 153 -25.17 -5.42 -33.49
N ASP A 154 -25.18 -5.93 -34.72
CA ASP A 154 -24.97 -5.06 -35.88
C ASP A 154 -26.19 -4.17 -36.10
N GLN A 155 -25.94 -2.90 -36.45
CA GLN A 155 -26.98 -1.90 -36.65
C GLN A 155 -28.06 -2.36 -37.66
N LYS A 156 -27.67 -3.10 -38.70
CA LYS A 156 -28.60 -3.62 -39.72
C LYS A 156 -29.61 -4.60 -39.14
N THR A 157 -29.17 -5.49 -38.26
CA THR A 157 -30.08 -6.43 -37.58
C THR A 157 -30.96 -5.71 -36.58
N VAL A 158 -30.41 -4.75 -35.82
CA VAL A 158 -31.19 -3.96 -34.85
C VAL A 158 -32.31 -3.19 -35.55
N VAL A 159 -32.04 -2.52 -36.68
CA VAL A 159 -33.07 -1.79 -37.45
C VAL A 159 -34.22 -2.71 -37.89
N LYS A 160 -33.92 -3.97 -38.23
CA LYS A 160 -34.96 -4.96 -38.59
C LYS A 160 -35.79 -5.43 -37.39
N LEU A 161 -35.25 -5.34 -36.17
CA LEU A 161 -35.93 -5.73 -34.93
C LEU A 161 -36.80 -4.62 -34.35
N ILE A 162 -36.43 -3.34 -34.54
CA ILE A 162 -37.16 -2.18 -34.01
C ILE A 162 -38.69 -2.25 -34.23
N PRO A 163 -39.22 -2.60 -35.41
CA PRO A 163 -40.67 -2.65 -35.64
C PRO A 163 -41.41 -3.70 -34.79
N TYR A 164 -40.68 -4.68 -34.25
CA TYR A 164 -41.21 -5.82 -33.50
C TYR A 164 -40.85 -5.79 -32.01
N LEU A 165 -40.25 -4.68 -31.55
CA LEU A 165 -39.91 -4.44 -30.15
C LEU A 165 -40.87 -3.43 -29.53
N ASN A 166 -41.03 -3.48 -28.21
CA ASN A 166 -41.81 -2.48 -27.48
C ASN A 166 -41.22 -1.06 -27.64
N GLN A 167 -42.07 -0.10 -28.00
CA GLN A 167 -41.69 1.30 -28.24
C GLN A 167 -40.91 1.95 -27.06
N PRO A 168 -41.32 1.80 -25.79
CA PRO A 168 -40.58 2.37 -24.66
C PRO A 168 -39.13 1.88 -24.61
N ARG A 169 -38.91 0.58 -24.86
CA ARG A 169 -37.60 -0.05 -24.82
C ARG A 169 -36.67 0.49 -25.92
N VAL A 170 -37.20 0.69 -27.13
CA VAL A 170 -36.44 1.28 -28.24
C VAL A 170 -36.00 2.71 -27.91
N LEU A 171 -36.86 3.49 -27.25
CA LEU A 171 -36.53 4.83 -26.80
C LEU A 171 -35.46 4.82 -25.69
N THR A 172 -35.54 3.89 -24.73
CA THR A 172 -34.49 3.70 -23.70
C THR A 172 -33.16 3.38 -24.36
N TRP A 173 -33.12 2.38 -25.24
CA TRP A 173 -31.92 2.00 -25.99
C TRP A 173 -31.33 3.19 -26.78
N THR A 174 -32.18 3.98 -27.43
CA THR A 174 -31.75 5.17 -28.18
C THR A 174 -31.16 6.23 -27.26
N ARG A 175 -31.81 6.50 -26.11
CA ARG A 175 -31.32 7.45 -25.11
C ARG A 175 -29.96 7.02 -24.58
N GLU A 176 -29.81 5.75 -24.18
CA GLU A 176 -28.54 5.25 -23.65
C GLU A 176 -27.42 5.32 -24.69
N ASN A 177 -27.70 5.01 -25.96
CA ASN A 177 -26.69 5.08 -27.02
C ASN A 177 -26.25 6.50 -27.40
N ILE A 178 -27.11 7.49 -27.22
CA ILE A 178 -26.78 8.90 -27.49
C ILE A 178 -26.05 9.51 -26.28
N VAL A 179 -26.40 9.11 -25.06
CA VAL A 179 -25.83 9.66 -23.81
C VAL A 179 -24.50 8.98 -23.43
N ALA A 180 -24.30 7.71 -23.78
CA ALA A 180 -23.10 6.94 -23.45
C ALA A 180 -21.89 7.19 -24.38
N ARG A 181 -21.98 8.16 -25.31
CA ARG A 181 -20.88 8.62 -26.16
C ARG A 181 -20.35 9.97 -25.71
#